data_AF-A0A227J7U2-F1
#
_entry.id   AF-A0A227J7U2-F1
#
_cell.length_a   1.000
_cell.length_b   1.000
_cell.length_c   1.000
_cell.angle_alpha   90.00
_cell.angle_beta   90.00
_cell.angle_gamma   90.00
#
_symmetry.space_group_name_H-M   'P 1'
#
loop_
_entity.id
_entity.type
_entity.pdbx_description
1 polymer ?
#
loop_
_entity_poly.entity_id
_entity_poly.type
_entity_poly.pdbx_seq_one_letter_code
_entity_poly.pdbx_strand_id
1 'polypeptide(L)'
;MTQFFAAAGIKNPHLQTLLPRFIRKKALFTPIWQTLDTDDGDFLDLAWSEDPTKEPAQNKPIFVLFHGLEGCFYSPYANGLMNAFAKSGWLSVMMHFRGCSG
;
A
#
# COMPACT_ATOMS: atom_id res chain seq x y z
N MET A 1 28.39 2.81 -5.44
CA MET A 1 27.12 3.45 -5.83
C MET A 1 26.70 2.87 -7.17
N THR A 2 25.53 2.24 -7.26
CA THR A 2 24.96 1.84 -8.54
C THR A 2 24.48 3.09 -9.28
N GLN A 3 24.95 3.29 -10.51
CA GLN A 3 24.53 4.41 -11.34
C GLN A 3 23.10 4.18 -11.83
N PHE A 4 22.24 5.19 -11.70
CA PHE A 4 20.88 5.12 -12.19
C PHE A 4 20.87 5.21 -13.72
N PHE A 5 20.22 4.24 -14.38
CA PHE A 5 19.96 4.27 -15.81
C PHE A 5 18.47 4.42 -16.04
N ALA A 6 18.08 5.56 -16.62
CA ALA A 6 16.69 5.82 -17.00
C ALA A 6 16.21 4.79 -18.04
N ALA A 7 14.94 4.42 -17.95
CA ALA A 7 14.30 3.54 -18.94
C ALA A 7 14.38 4.16 -20.35
N ALA A 8 14.64 3.33 -21.35
CA ALA A 8 14.70 3.76 -22.75
C ALA A 8 13.36 4.39 -23.16
N GLY A 9 13.42 5.59 -23.78
CA GLY A 9 12.24 6.34 -24.20
C GLY A 9 11.61 7.27 -23.16
N ILE A 10 12.02 7.23 -21.88
CA ILE A 10 11.50 8.10 -20.82
C ILE A 10 12.66 8.72 -20.03
N LYS A 11 13.55 9.45 -20.70
CA LYS A 11 14.72 10.08 -20.05
C LYS A 11 14.35 11.28 -19.16
N ASN A 12 13.18 11.87 -19.34
CA ASN A 12 12.72 13.00 -18.51
C ASN A 12 12.28 12.49 -17.12
N PRO A 13 12.92 12.93 -16.03
CA PRO A 13 12.65 12.44 -14.68
C PRO A 13 11.23 12.79 -14.19
N HIS A 14 10.67 13.93 -14.60
CA HIS A 14 9.30 14.30 -14.25
C HIS A 14 8.29 13.36 -14.92
N LEU A 15 8.53 12.96 -16.17
CA LEU A 15 7.66 12.00 -16.85
C LEU A 15 7.72 10.63 -16.17
N GLN A 16 8.88 10.16 -15.71
CA GLN A 16 8.99 8.91 -14.95
C GLN A 16 8.17 8.96 -13.65
N THR A 17 8.15 10.10 -12.95
CA THR A 17 7.38 10.29 -11.72
C THR A 17 5.88 10.37 -11.97
N LEU A 18 5.45 11.04 -13.04
CA LEU A 18 4.03 11.30 -13.31
C LEU A 18 3.33 10.14 -14.04
N LEU A 19 4.03 9.43 -14.92
CA LEU A 19 3.45 8.39 -15.77
C LEU A 19 2.67 7.30 -14.99
N PRO A 20 3.14 6.80 -13.84
CA PRO A 20 2.39 5.81 -13.05
C PRO A 20 1.00 6.29 -12.65
N ARG A 21 0.80 7.59 -12.40
CA ARG A 21 -0.53 8.17 -12.07
C ARG A 21 -1.52 8.04 -13.22
N PHE A 22 -1.05 8.03 -14.47
CA PHE A 22 -1.92 7.92 -15.65
C PHE A 22 -2.22 6.47 -16.02
N ILE A 23 -1.26 5.56 -15.81
CA ILE A 23 -1.39 4.13 -16.19
C ILE A 23 -2.10 3.32 -15.09
N ARG A 24 -1.82 3.59 -13.81
CA ARG A 24 -2.35 2.81 -12.68
C ARG A 24 -3.36 3.62 -11.87
N LYS A 25 -4.52 3.86 -12.46
CA LYS A 25 -5.60 4.64 -11.82
C LYS A 25 -6.49 3.86 -10.87
N LYS A 26 -6.55 2.52 -11.01
CA LYS A 26 -7.43 1.67 -10.23
C LYS A 26 -6.63 0.83 -9.23
N ALA A 27 -7.20 0.66 -8.05
CA ALA A 27 -6.72 -0.33 -7.10
C ALA A 27 -6.76 -1.74 -7.72
N LEU A 28 -5.75 -2.54 -7.44
CA LEU A 28 -5.55 -3.89 -7.94
C LEU A 28 -6.35 -4.94 -7.13
N PHE A 29 -6.85 -4.57 -5.96
CA PHE A 29 -7.69 -5.38 -5.10
C PHE A 29 -8.55 -4.48 -4.19
N THR A 30 -9.62 -5.04 -3.65
CA THR A 30 -10.46 -4.41 -2.64
C THR A 30 -9.93 -4.78 -1.26
N PRO A 31 -9.61 -3.81 -0.38
CA PRO A 31 -9.08 -4.10 0.93
C PRO A 31 -10.20 -4.51 1.89
N ILE A 32 -9.81 -5.20 2.97
CA ILE A 32 -10.65 -5.38 4.15
C ILE A 32 -10.26 -4.29 5.16
N TRP A 33 -11.21 -3.44 5.49
CA TRP A 33 -11.02 -2.35 6.43
C TRP A 33 -11.20 -2.83 7.87
N GLN A 34 -10.30 -2.40 8.74
CA GLN A 34 -10.39 -2.62 10.18
C GLN A 34 -10.00 -1.33 10.88
N THR A 35 -10.80 -0.90 11.84
CA THR A 35 -10.46 0.19 12.75
C THR A 35 -9.97 -0.41 14.06
N LEU A 36 -8.84 0.09 14.56
CA LEU A 36 -8.30 -0.23 15.88
C LEU A 36 -8.44 0.98 16.78
N ASP A 37 -9.17 0.83 17.88
CA ASP A 37 -9.21 1.84 18.94
C ASP A 37 -7.87 1.82 19.70
N THR A 38 -7.37 3.00 20.07
CA THR A 38 -6.15 3.16 20.86
C THR A 38 -6.47 3.65 22.28
N ASP A 39 -5.64 3.28 23.25
CA ASP A 39 -5.87 3.52 24.69
C ASP A 39 -5.99 5.02 25.06
N ASP A 40 -5.52 5.92 24.19
CA ASP A 40 -5.66 7.37 24.32
C ASP A 40 -6.98 7.93 23.79
N GLY A 41 -7.92 7.06 23.39
CA GLY A 41 -9.25 7.44 22.90
C GLY A 41 -9.28 7.88 21.44
N ASP A 42 -8.23 7.59 20.68
CA ASP A 42 -8.12 7.81 19.24
C ASP A 42 -8.27 6.46 18.49
N PHE A 43 -8.04 6.46 17.17
CA PHE A 43 -8.14 5.25 16.35
C PHE A 43 -7.09 5.17 15.24
N LEU A 44 -6.91 3.97 14.69
CA LEU A 44 -6.10 3.68 13.51
C LEU A 44 -6.91 2.86 12.51
N ASP A 45 -6.96 3.31 11.26
CA ASP A 45 -7.55 2.53 10.18
C ASP A 45 -6.50 1.68 9.47
N LEU A 46 -6.84 0.41 9.27
CA LEU A 46 -6.03 -0.58 8.57
C LEU A 46 -6.74 -1.05 7.31
N ALA A 47 -5.99 -1.16 6.22
CA ALA A 47 -6.43 -1.76 4.98
C ALA A 47 -5.67 -3.07 4.75
N TRP A 48 -6.35 -4.20 4.87
CA TRP A 48 -5.77 -5.54 4.70
C TRP A 48 -5.98 -6.08 3.28
N SER A 49 -5.04 -6.90 2.79
CA SER A 49 -5.21 -7.62 1.52
C SER A 49 -6.22 -8.76 1.60
N GLU A 50 -6.39 -9.33 2.79
CA GLU A 50 -7.25 -10.50 3.09
C GLU A 50 -7.72 -10.39 4.55
N ASP A 51 -8.72 -11.19 4.95
CA ASP A 51 -9.26 -11.13 6.31
C ASP A 51 -8.22 -11.65 7.30
N PRO A 52 -7.66 -10.81 8.20
CA PRO A 52 -6.59 -11.24 9.11
C PRO A 52 -7.05 -12.27 10.13
N THR A 53 -8.36 -12.45 10.31
CA THR A 53 -8.95 -13.38 11.28
C THR A 53 -9.22 -14.77 10.72
N LYS A 54 -8.97 -15.02 9.44
CA LYS A 54 -9.27 -16.29 8.78
C LYS A 54 -8.03 -17.02 8.30
N GLU A 55 -8.12 -18.34 8.22
CA GLU A 55 -7.13 -19.15 7.50
C GLU A 55 -7.24 -18.92 5.97
N PRO A 56 -6.13 -18.87 5.22
CA PRO A 56 -4.74 -19.08 5.66
C PRO A 56 -4.04 -17.82 6.21
N ALA A 57 -4.72 -16.66 6.27
CA ALA A 57 -4.09 -15.37 6.56
C ALA A 57 -3.42 -15.31 7.94
N GLN A 58 -3.97 -15.96 8.96
CA GLN A 58 -3.35 -16.04 10.29
C GLN A 58 -1.94 -16.65 10.29
N ASN A 59 -1.63 -17.51 9.32
CA ASN A 59 -0.35 -18.21 9.21
C ASN A 59 0.62 -17.57 8.20
N LYS A 60 0.22 -16.47 7.54
CA LYS A 60 1.08 -15.77 6.57
C LYS A 60 2.03 -14.81 7.28
N PRO A 61 3.26 -14.64 6.79
CA PRO A 61 4.10 -13.53 7.23
C PRO A 61 3.43 -12.20 6.87
N ILE A 62 3.52 -11.22 7.77
CA ILE A 62 2.85 -9.92 7.61
C ILE A 62 3.82 -8.90 7.00
N PHE A 63 3.37 -8.26 5.93
CA PHE A 63 4.02 -7.07 5.36
C PHE A 63 3.22 -5.83 5.77
N VAL A 64 3.85 -4.93 6.52
CA VAL A 64 3.22 -3.67 6.95
C VAL A 64 3.76 -2.52 6.10
N LEU A 65 2.86 -1.76 5.49
CA LEU A 65 3.17 -0.56 4.72
C LEU A 65 2.77 0.70 5.47
N PHE A 66 3.75 1.56 5.74
CA PHE A 66 3.54 2.93 6.19
C PHE A 66 3.64 3.87 4.99
N HIS A 67 2.61 4.68 4.76
CA HIS A 67 2.55 5.55 3.60
C HIS A 67 3.37 6.85 3.79
N GLY A 68 3.72 7.54 2.70
CA GLY A 68 4.31 8.89 2.77
C GLY A 68 3.27 9.99 3.04
N LEU A 69 3.69 11.26 3.00
CA LEU A 69 2.79 12.42 3.12
C LEU A 69 1.60 12.31 2.14
N GLU A 70 0.38 12.54 2.64
CA GLU A 70 -0.88 12.46 1.87
C GLU A 70 -1.13 11.13 1.14
N GLY A 71 -0.49 10.05 1.61
CA GLY A 71 -0.73 8.70 1.10
C GLY A 71 -2.00 8.06 1.64
N CYS A 72 -2.53 7.08 0.92
CA CYS A 72 -3.66 6.24 1.33
C CYS A 72 -3.63 4.92 0.57
N PHE A 73 -4.53 3.99 0.90
CA PHE A 73 -4.66 2.71 0.20
C PHE A 73 -4.75 2.85 -1.33
N TYR A 74 -5.47 3.86 -1.82
CA TYR A 74 -5.68 4.09 -3.26
C TYR A 74 -4.48 4.71 -3.97
N SER A 75 -3.41 5.06 -3.25
CA SER A 75 -2.17 5.53 -3.85
C SER A 75 -1.56 4.43 -4.75
N PRO A 76 -1.25 4.71 -6.03
CA PRO A 76 -0.82 3.67 -6.98
C PRO A 76 0.42 2.87 -6.55
N TYR A 77 1.38 3.53 -5.90
CA TYR A 77 2.58 2.85 -5.39
C TYR A 77 2.22 1.88 -4.26
N ALA A 78 1.32 2.29 -3.38
CA ALA A 78 1.03 1.60 -2.15
C ALA A 78 0.17 0.36 -2.41
N ASN A 79 -0.91 0.53 -3.17
CA ASN A 79 -1.72 -0.58 -3.65
C ASN A 79 -0.89 -1.58 -4.48
N GLY A 80 -0.01 -1.06 -5.36
CA GLY A 80 0.88 -1.89 -6.17
C GLY A 80 1.83 -2.75 -5.34
N LEU A 81 2.44 -2.17 -4.32
CA LEU A 81 3.38 -2.85 -3.43
C LEU A 81 2.68 -3.90 -2.56
N MET A 82 1.56 -3.54 -1.93
CA MET A 82 0.75 -4.47 -1.14
C MET A 82 0.27 -5.66 -1.99
N ASN A 83 -0.20 -5.40 -3.21
CA ASN A 83 -0.63 -6.48 -4.11
C ASN A 83 0.53 -7.42 -4.50
N ALA A 84 1.75 -6.90 -4.66
CA ALA A 84 2.92 -7.71 -4.97
C ALA A 84 3.28 -8.66 -3.82
N PHE A 85 3.24 -8.17 -2.58
CA PHE A 85 3.46 -8.99 -1.38
C PHE A 85 2.33 -10.00 -1.18
N ALA A 86 1.07 -9.60 -1.35
CA ALA A 86 -0.08 -10.50 -1.30
C ALA A 86 0.07 -11.69 -2.27
N LYS A 87 0.44 -11.42 -3.53
CA LYS A 87 0.72 -12.45 -4.54
C LYS A 87 1.93 -13.33 -4.21
N SER A 88 2.84 -12.84 -3.38
CA SER A 88 4.01 -13.59 -2.91
C SER A 88 3.71 -14.41 -1.64
N GLY A 89 2.44 -14.49 -1.22
CA GLY A 89 2.00 -15.30 -0.08
C GLY A 89 2.05 -14.58 1.27
N TRP A 90 2.25 -13.26 1.29
CA TRP A 90 2.27 -12.45 2.51
C TRP A 90 0.90 -11.85 2.79
N LEU A 91 0.54 -11.71 4.06
CA LEU A 91 -0.61 -10.89 4.44
C LEU A 91 -0.16 -9.42 4.44
N SER A 92 -0.67 -8.63 3.50
CA SER A 92 -0.27 -7.23 3.37
C SER A 92 -1.26 -6.32 4.07
N VAL A 93 -0.76 -5.38 4.86
CA VAL A 93 -1.58 -4.39 5.57
C VAL A 93 -0.97 -3.00 5.40
N MET A 94 -1.83 -2.02 5.16
CA MET A 94 -1.46 -0.61 5.28
C MET A 94 -2.07 -0.07 6.56
N MET A 95 -1.25 0.62 7.34
CA MET A 95 -1.73 1.47 8.43
C MET A 95 -1.90 2.89 7.89
N HIS A 96 -3.10 3.45 8.04
CA HIS A 96 -3.32 4.88 7.85
C HIS A 96 -2.86 5.61 9.10
N PHE A 97 -2.02 6.63 8.93
CA PHE A 97 -1.67 7.51 10.04
C PHE A 97 -2.90 8.26 10.54
N ARG A 98 -2.87 8.68 11.82
CA ARG A 98 -3.93 9.49 12.42
C ARG A 98 -4.20 10.73 11.58
N GLY A 99 -5.47 11.03 11.34
CA GLY A 99 -5.92 12.13 10.48
C GLY A 99 -5.75 11.88 8.97
N CYS A 100 -5.21 10.73 8.55
CA CYS A 100 -5.13 10.29 7.15
C CYS A 100 -6.17 9.19 6.82
N SER A 101 -7.13 8.98 7.71
CA SER A 101 -8.30 8.12 7.54
C SER A 101 -9.37 8.83 6.69
N GLY A 102 -9.90 8.14 5.68
CA GLY A 102 -10.86 8.69 4.69
C GLY A 102 -10.42 8.45 3.25
#